data_AF-A0A929BWF7-F1
#
_entry.id   AF-A0A929BWF7-F1
#
_cell.length_a   1.000
_cell.length_b   1.000
_cell.length_c   1.000
_cell.angle_alpha   90.00
_cell.angle_beta   90.00
_cell.angle_gamma   90.00
#
_symmetry.space_group_name_H-M   'P 1'
#
loop_
_entity.id
_entity.type
_entity.pdbx_description
1 polymer ?
#
loop_
_entity_poly.entity_id
_entity_poly.type
_entity_poly.pdbx_seq_one_letter_code
_entity_poly.pdbx_strand_id
1 'polypeptide(L)'
;MMKEKRAKLIWLIAALSVFGIACSSGCYFNNSDPVIDGLYAEFDSLFVGQDFAVVAVASDPDGDNLKYQWFVSKGDISGEGSRITWTAPMTSGAYTISVKVTDDRGGESTMTLTLGVVSNTPPVIVSLKAEDTGCRRNAPVVLDCIAYDHDGDELIYQWTVTGGEIKGDGPLVSWIAPDELGTFTITVQVSDGRGGEVEESLDIEVEGG
;
A
#
# COMPACT_ATOMS: atom_id res chain seq x y z
N MET A 1 -1.66 21.93 -4.73
CA MET A 1 -2.17 21.54 -6.08
C MET A 1 -1.05 20.88 -6.87
N MET A 2 -0.73 19.63 -6.55
CA MET A 2 0.20 18.82 -7.34
C MET A 2 -0.60 17.68 -7.96
N LYS A 3 -0.64 17.66 -9.29
CA LYS A 3 -1.35 16.64 -10.07
C LYS A 3 -0.50 15.38 -10.06
N GLU A 4 -0.94 14.35 -9.34
CA GLU A 4 -0.45 12.99 -9.53
C GLU A 4 -0.63 12.59 -11.00
N LYS A 5 0.48 12.24 -11.64
CA LYS A 5 0.50 11.67 -12.98
C LYS A 5 0.06 10.21 -12.88
N ARG A 6 -1.25 9.97 -12.94
CA ARG A 6 -1.79 8.64 -13.24
C ARG A 6 -1.33 8.26 -14.65
N ALA A 7 -0.39 7.32 -14.75
CA ALA A 7 0.02 6.73 -16.03
C ALA A 7 -1.16 5.91 -16.58
N LYS A 8 -1.93 6.50 -17.49
CA LYS A 8 -2.94 5.79 -18.28
C LYS A 8 -2.23 5.10 -19.44
N LEU A 9 -2.05 3.79 -19.36
CA LEU A 9 -1.55 2.99 -20.48
C LEU A 9 -2.71 2.70 -21.45
N ILE A 10 -2.61 3.24 -22.66
CA ILE A 10 -3.60 3.10 -23.74
C ILE A 10 -3.23 1.84 -24.55
N TRP A 11 -4.15 0.89 -24.66
CA TRP A 11 -4.01 -0.26 -25.56
C TRP A 11 -4.39 0.13 -26.99
N LEU A 12 -3.45 -0.01 -27.93
CA LEU A 12 -3.74 0.04 -29.37
C LEU A 12 -3.90 -1.40 -29.88
N ILE A 13 -5.12 -1.80 -30.20
CA ILE A 13 -5.40 -3.08 -30.88
C ILE A 13 -5.32 -2.82 -32.39
N ALA A 14 -4.31 -3.37 -33.05
CA ALA A 14 -4.28 -3.47 -34.51
C ALA A 14 -4.81 -4.85 -34.91
N ALA A 15 -6.08 -4.91 -35.34
CA ALA A 15 -6.63 -6.06 -36.04
C ALA A 15 -6.39 -5.89 -37.54
N LEU A 16 -5.67 -6.80 -38.19
CA LEU A 16 -5.71 -6.91 -39.65
C LEU A 16 -5.65 -8.37 -40.13
N SER A 17 -6.84 -8.82 -40.55
CA SER A 17 -7.19 -9.72 -41.66
C SER A 17 -6.34 -10.96 -41.97
N VAL A 18 -7.01 -12.10 -41.80
CA VAL A 18 -6.71 -13.42 -42.35
C VAL A 18 -6.70 -13.40 -43.89
N PHE A 19 -5.64 -13.92 -44.50
CA PHE A 19 -5.70 -14.50 -45.84
C PHE A 19 -5.26 -15.96 -45.76
N GLY A 20 -6.19 -16.87 -46.05
CA GLY A 20 -5.97 -18.29 -46.01
C GLY A 20 -5.07 -18.76 -47.16
N ILE A 21 -4.08 -19.57 -46.82
CA ILE A 21 -3.41 -20.47 -47.76
C ILE A 21 -3.54 -21.87 -47.16
N ALA A 22 -4.41 -22.67 -47.77
CA ALA A 22 -4.47 -24.10 -47.52
C ALA A 22 -3.21 -24.74 -48.14
N CYS A 23 -2.32 -25.27 -47.29
CA CYS A 23 -1.24 -26.14 -47.73
C CYS A 23 -1.51 -27.55 -47.23
N SER A 24 -2.01 -28.39 -48.12
CA SER A 24 -2.13 -29.84 -47.93
C SER A 24 -0.77 -30.48 -48.19
N SER A 25 0.00 -30.76 -47.12
CA SER A 25 1.05 -31.79 -47.02
C SER A 25 1.86 -31.60 -45.72
N GLY A 26 1.50 -32.33 -44.65
CA GLY A 26 2.43 -32.72 -43.57
C GLY A 26 3.34 -31.67 -42.94
N CYS A 27 2.88 -30.46 -42.64
CA CYS A 27 3.61 -29.54 -41.77
C CYS A 27 3.48 -30.02 -40.32
N TYR A 28 4.52 -30.67 -39.79
CA TYR A 28 4.74 -30.67 -38.36
C TYR A 28 4.96 -29.21 -37.95
N PHE A 29 3.98 -28.58 -37.30
CA PHE A 29 4.28 -27.40 -36.50
C PHE A 29 5.20 -27.88 -35.38
N ASN A 30 6.49 -27.58 -35.49
CA ASN A 30 7.36 -27.71 -34.34
C ASN A 30 6.76 -26.87 -33.22
N ASN A 31 6.65 -27.45 -32.04
CA ASN A 31 6.17 -26.73 -30.86
C ASN A 31 7.07 -25.51 -30.60
N SER A 32 6.46 -24.35 -30.41
CA SER A 32 7.12 -23.15 -29.92
C SER A 32 7.02 -23.12 -28.40
N ASP A 33 8.05 -22.64 -27.71
CA ASP A 33 7.96 -22.43 -26.27
C ASP A 33 7.01 -21.27 -25.94
N PRO A 34 6.33 -21.28 -24.77
CA PRO A 34 5.58 -20.15 -24.27
C PRO A 34 6.45 -18.89 -24.12
N VAL A 35 5.84 -17.72 -24.29
CA VAL A 35 6.48 -16.41 -24.07
C VAL A 35 5.84 -15.73 -22.86
N ILE A 36 6.67 -15.28 -21.91
CA ILE A 36 6.23 -14.44 -20.79
C ILE A 36 6.52 -12.98 -21.17
N ASP A 37 5.49 -12.22 -21.51
CA ASP A 37 5.57 -10.81 -21.91
C ASP A 37 5.72 -9.86 -20.71
N GLY A 38 5.33 -10.31 -19.52
CA GLY A 38 5.49 -9.52 -18.29
C GLY A 38 5.27 -10.32 -17.01
N LEU A 39 5.99 -9.92 -15.98
CA LEU A 39 5.80 -10.38 -14.61
C LEU A 39 5.90 -9.18 -13.67
N TYR A 40 4.80 -8.85 -13.01
CA TYR A 40 4.72 -7.66 -12.17
C TYR A 40 3.81 -7.85 -10.96
N ALA A 41 3.99 -6.99 -9.96
CA ALA A 41 3.11 -6.84 -8.82
C ALA A 41 2.68 -5.37 -8.72
N GLU A 42 1.43 -5.12 -8.35
CA GLU A 42 0.89 -3.76 -8.19
C GLU A 42 0.94 -3.35 -6.71
N PHE A 43 1.73 -2.33 -6.38
CA PHE A 43 1.89 -1.79 -5.02
C PHE A 43 2.42 -0.35 -5.07
N ASP A 44 2.06 0.45 -4.07
CA ASP A 44 2.72 1.74 -3.83
C ASP A 44 3.98 1.54 -2.98
N SER A 45 3.86 0.72 -1.93
CA SER A 45 4.94 0.28 -1.04
C SER A 45 4.74 -1.18 -0.64
N LEU A 46 5.84 -1.94 -0.50
CA LEU A 46 5.83 -3.34 -0.08
C LEU A 46 6.24 -3.46 1.38
N PHE A 47 5.26 -3.54 2.29
CA PHE A 47 5.57 -3.76 3.70
C PHE A 47 5.59 -5.24 4.07
N VAL A 48 6.33 -5.55 5.12
CA VAL A 48 6.35 -6.87 5.73
C VAL A 48 4.94 -7.38 6.05
N GLY A 49 4.67 -8.67 5.82
CA GLY A 49 3.41 -9.32 6.18
C GLY A 49 2.20 -8.97 5.31
N GLN A 50 2.32 -8.07 4.32
CA GLN A 50 1.21 -7.68 3.46
C GLN A 50 1.01 -8.64 2.28
N ASP A 51 -0.22 -8.68 1.78
CA ASP A 51 -0.61 -9.48 0.62
C ASP A 51 -0.54 -8.63 -0.67
N PHE A 52 0.11 -9.18 -1.70
CA PHE A 52 0.27 -8.53 -2.99
C PHE A 52 -0.18 -9.43 -4.14
N ALA A 53 -0.91 -8.85 -5.10
CA ALA A 53 -1.23 -9.56 -6.33
C ALA A 53 -0.01 -9.58 -7.26
N VAL A 54 0.38 -10.77 -7.70
CA VAL A 54 1.45 -10.98 -8.68
C VAL A 54 0.82 -11.56 -9.95
N VAL A 55 1.13 -10.94 -11.09
CA VAL A 55 0.52 -11.27 -12.38
C VAL A 55 1.62 -11.61 -13.38
N ALA A 56 1.47 -12.75 -14.05
CA ALA A 56 2.23 -13.13 -15.22
C ALA A 56 1.35 -12.96 -16.47
N VAL A 57 1.86 -12.24 -17.46
CA VAL A 57 1.27 -12.14 -18.80
C VAL A 57 2.09 -13.05 -19.70
N ALA A 58 1.47 -14.11 -20.19
CA ALA A 58 2.12 -15.08 -21.06
C ALA A 58 1.19 -15.52 -22.20
N SER A 59 1.80 -15.91 -23.31
CA SER A 59 1.12 -16.42 -24.50
C SER A 59 1.92 -17.56 -25.12
N ASP A 60 1.24 -18.39 -25.91
CA ASP A 60 1.88 -19.44 -26.70
C ASP A 60 1.71 -19.13 -28.20
N PRO A 61 2.79 -19.11 -29.01
CA PRO A 61 2.69 -18.78 -30.44
C PRO A 61 1.81 -19.75 -31.25
N ASP A 62 1.70 -21.00 -30.80
CA ASP A 62 0.90 -22.02 -31.47
C ASP A 62 -0.54 -22.09 -30.89
N GLY A 63 -0.82 -21.32 -29.83
CA GLY A 63 -2.13 -21.23 -29.18
C GLY A 63 -2.40 -22.35 -28.17
N ASP A 64 -1.36 -23.01 -27.66
CA ASP A 64 -1.49 -24.04 -26.64
C ASP A 64 -1.96 -23.51 -25.27
N ASN A 65 -2.53 -24.40 -24.46
CA ASN A 65 -2.87 -24.06 -23.08
C ASN A 65 -1.61 -23.94 -22.24
N LEU A 66 -1.61 -22.97 -21.33
CA LEU A 66 -0.50 -22.68 -20.44
C LEU A 66 -0.78 -23.14 -19.01
N LYS A 67 0.21 -23.78 -18.39
CA LYS A 67 0.26 -24.11 -16.96
C LYS A 67 1.31 -23.26 -16.28
N TYR A 68 1.02 -22.85 -15.05
CA TYR A 68 1.83 -21.92 -14.27
C TYR A 68 2.30 -22.59 -12.99
N GLN A 69 3.60 -22.52 -12.73
CA GLN A 69 4.20 -22.97 -11.48
C GLN A 69 5.00 -21.83 -10.87
N TRP A 70 4.66 -21.47 -9.64
CA TRP A 70 5.23 -20.34 -8.93
C TRP A 70 6.24 -20.79 -7.88
N PHE A 71 7.31 -20.02 -7.72
CA PHE A 71 8.33 -20.23 -6.69
C PHE A 71 8.67 -18.90 -6.02
N VAL A 72 8.84 -18.93 -4.70
CA VAL A 72 9.20 -17.74 -3.91
C VAL A 72 10.43 -18.04 -3.07
N SER A 73 11.32 -17.06 -2.89
CA SER A 73 12.47 -17.24 -1.99
C SER A 73 12.07 -17.25 -0.52
N LYS A 74 10.99 -16.54 -0.18
CA LYS A 74 10.36 -16.51 1.15
C LYS A 74 8.93 -15.95 1.05
N GLY A 75 8.13 -16.18 2.08
CA GLY A 75 6.73 -15.79 2.13
C GLY A 75 5.83 -16.92 1.65
N ASP A 76 4.53 -16.64 1.59
CA ASP A 76 3.52 -17.63 1.25
C ASP A 76 2.80 -17.25 -0.04
N ILE A 77 2.37 -18.24 -0.81
CA ILE A 77 1.57 -18.03 -2.01
C ILE A 77 0.19 -18.66 -1.84
N SER A 78 -0.83 -17.98 -2.36
CA SER A 78 -2.17 -18.52 -2.51
C SER A 78 -2.74 -18.22 -3.89
N GLY A 79 -3.61 -19.10 -4.38
CA GLY A 79 -4.11 -19.05 -5.76
C GLY A 79 -3.22 -19.80 -6.75
N GLU A 80 -3.67 -19.83 -8.00
CA GLU A 80 -3.07 -20.61 -9.10
C GLU A 80 -3.24 -19.87 -10.44
N GLY A 81 -2.56 -20.35 -11.48
CA GLY A 81 -2.66 -19.79 -12.83
C GLY A 81 -1.82 -18.53 -13.03
N SER A 82 -2.27 -17.63 -13.90
CA SER A 82 -1.53 -16.41 -14.28
C SER A 82 -1.52 -15.32 -13.22
N ARG A 83 -2.30 -15.46 -12.14
CA ARG A 83 -2.37 -14.50 -11.04
C ARG A 83 -2.41 -15.24 -9.71
N ILE A 84 -1.50 -14.86 -8.81
CA ILE A 84 -1.47 -15.35 -7.43
C ILE A 84 -1.50 -14.17 -6.45
N THR A 85 -1.75 -14.49 -5.18
CA THR A 85 -1.47 -13.61 -4.06
C THR A 85 -0.20 -14.10 -3.37
N TRP A 86 0.76 -13.20 -3.17
CA TRP A 86 1.96 -13.44 -2.38
C TRP A 86 1.90 -12.65 -1.07
N THR A 87 2.04 -13.34 0.05
CA THR A 87 2.15 -12.75 1.39
C THR A 87 3.63 -12.52 1.70
N ALA A 88 4.01 -11.25 1.84
CA ALA A 88 5.39 -10.85 2.10
C ALA A 88 5.87 -11.35 3.48
N PRO A 89 7.16 -11.72 3.62
CA PRO A 89 7.72 -12.13 4.91
C PRO A 89 7.65 -11.03 5.98
N MET A 90 7.68 -11.42 7.25
CA MET A 90 7.76 -10.50 8.41
C MET A 90 9.14 -9.81 8.57
N THR A 91 10.01 -9.88 7.57
CA THR A 91 11.37 -9.32 7.60
C THR A 91 11.62 -8.50 6.34
N SER A 92 12.17 -7.29 6.51
CA SER A 92 12.59 -6.48 5.36
C SER A 92 13.73 -7.13 4.59
N GLY A 93 13.82 -6.85 3.30
CA GLY A 93 14.84 -7.41 2.41
C GLY A 93 14.35 -7.58 0.97
N ALA A 94 15.25 -8.02 0.11
CA ALA A 94 14.93 -8.37 -1.26
C ALA A 94 14.46 -9.83 -1.35
N TYR A 95 13.30 -10.05 -1.96
CA TYR A 95 12.71 -11.36 -2.22
C TYR A 95 12.48 -11.57 -3.71
N THR A 96 12.54 -12.82 -4.15
CA THR A 96 12.35 -13.17 -5.55
C THR A 96 11.12 -14.04 -5.69
N ILE A 97 10.32 -13.74 -6.71
CA ILE A 97 9.19 -14.53 -7.16
C ILE A 97 9.49 -14.94 -8.59
N SER A 98 9.52 -16.23 -8.88
CA SER A 98 9.65 -16.73 -10.23
C SER A 98 8.41 -17.53 -10.65
N VAL A 99 8.11 -17.45 -11.94
CA VAL A 99 7.06 -18.25 -12.57
C VAL A 99 7.67 -19.06 -13.69
N LYS A 100 7.40 -20.35 -13.69
CA LYS A 100 7.62 -21.25 -14.81
C LYS A 100 6.29 -21.46 -15.53
N VAL A 101 6.28 -21.19 -16.82
CA VAL A 101 5.13 -21.40 -17.70
C VAL A 101 5.44 -22.56 -18.63
N THR A 102 4.55 -23.54 -18.74
CA THR A 102 4.70 -24.69 -19.64
C THR A 102 3.47 -24.86 -20.52
N ASP A 103 3.67 -25.25 -21.77
CA ASP A 103 2.57 -25.68 -22.65
C ASP A 103 2.24 -27.18 -22.46
N ASP A 104 1.25 -27.68 -23.20
CA ASP A 104 0.83 -29.09 -23.21
C ASP A 104 1.70 -29.99 -24.12
N ARG A 105 2.64 -29.43 -24.88
CA ARG A 105 3.54 -30.10 -25.82
C ARG A 105 5.02 -30.13 -25.38
N GLY A 106 5.30 -29.64 -24.19
CA GLY A 106 6.59 -29.73 -23.49
C GLY A 106 7.48 -28.49 -23.57
N GLY A 107 7.02 -27.39 -24.18
CA GLY A 107 7.75 -26.12 -24.16
C GLY A 107 7.67 -25.42 -22.81
N GLU A 108 8.70 -24.65 -22.47
CA GLU A 108 8.82 -24.01 -21.17
C GLU A 108 9.49 -22.64 -21.21
N SER A 109 9.05 -21.75 -20.32
CA SER A 109 9.66 -20.44 -20.10
C SER A 109 9.65 -20.09 -18.62
N THR A 110 10.59 -19.26 -18.18
CA THR A 110 10.69 -18.82 -16.78
C THR A 110 11.04 -17.34 -16.71
N MET A 111 10.39 -16.62 -15.81
CA MET A 111 10.71 -15.22 -15.50
C MET A 111 10.76 -15.02 -13.99
N THR A 112 11.64 -14.12 -13.53
CA THR A 112 11.85 -13.81 -12.11
C THR A 112 11.67 -12.32 -11.88
N LEU A 113 10.94 -11.98 -10.83
CA LEU A 113 10.72 -10.64 -10.30
C LEU A 113 11.39 -10.51 -8.93
N THR A 114 12.17 -9.45 -8.75
CA THR A 114 12.78 -9.12 -7.45
C THR A 114 12.02 -7.96 -6.81
N LEU A 115 11.56 -8.16 -5.58
CA LEU A 115 10.75 -7.24 -4.80
C LEU A 115 11.49 -6.83 -3.53
N GLY A 116 11.56 -5.52 -3.24
CA GLY A 116 12.14 -5.00 -2.01
C GLY A 116 11.06 -4.76 -0.96
N VAL A 117 11.02 -5.59 0.08
CA VAL A 117 10.09 -5.45 1.21
C VAL A 117 10.74 -4.61 2.30
N VAL A 118 10.01 -3.63 2.83
CA VAL A 118 10.44 -2.73 3.90
C VAL A 118 9.65 -2.95 5.18
N SER A 119 10.23 -2.56 6.31
CA SER A 119 9.52 -2.52 7.59
C SER A 119 8.85 -1.16 7.75
N ASN A 120 7.71 -1.14 8.42
CA ASN A 120 7.03 0.10 8.77
C ASN A 120 7.74 0.82 9.92
N THR A 121 7.82 2.14 9.84
CA THR A 121 8.38 3.04 10.85
C THR A 121 7.25 3.82 11.49
N PRO A 122 7.09 3.82 12.83
CA PRO A 122 6.04 4.61 13.46
C PRO A 122 6.16 6.11 13.17
N PRO A 123 5.03 6.84 13.17
CA PRO A 123 5.05 8.28 12.97
C PRO A 123 5.76 9.01 14.11
N VAL A 124 6.16 10.26 13.86
CA VAL A 124 6.87 11.11 14.82
C VAL A 124 6.08 12.40 15.04
N ILE A 125 5.73 12.69 16.30
CA ILE A 125 5.19 14.00 16.66
C ILE A 125 6.32 15.02 16.79
N VAL A 126 6.21 16.03 15.92
CA VAL A 126 6.86 17.35 15.88
C VAL A 126 6.84 18.12 17.19
N SER A 127 5.59 18.44 17.50
CA SER A 127 5.18 19.31 18.58
C SER A 127 3.68 19.23 18.72
N LEU A 128 3.21 19.21 19.95
CA LEU A 128 1.84 19.46 20.34
C LEU A 128 1.76 20.81 21.07
N LYS A 129 0.92 21.73 20.59
CA LYS A 129 0.79 23.08 21.18
C LYS A 129 -0.67 23.53 21.27
N ALA A 130 -0.93 24.35 22.28
CA ALA A 130 -2.15 25.13 22.40
C ALA A 130 -1.86 26.60 22.10
N GLU A 131 -2.72 27.24 21.31
CA GLU A 131 -2.70 28.70 21.16
C GLU A 131 -3.36 29.36 22.37
N ASP A 132 -2.62 30.25 23.05
CA ASP A 132 -3.06 31.06 24.20
C ASP A 132 -3.51 30.25 25.45
N THR A 133 -2.65 30.21 26.48
CA THR A 133 -2.92 29.46 27.71
C THR A 133 -3.57 30.29 28.82
N GLY A 134 -4.09 31.49 28.52
CA GLY A 134 -5.01 32.24 29.40
C GLY A 134 -6.44 31.70 29.35
N CYS A 135 -6.59 30.38 29.50
CA CYS A 135 -7.83 29.66 29.21
C CYS A 135 -8.90 29.91 30.27
N ARG A 136 -10.09 30.33 29.83
CA ARG A 136 -11.27 30.54 30.67
C ARG A 136 -12.29 29.45 30.42
N ARG A 137 -13.20 29.25 31.39
CA ARG A 137 -14.33 28.33 31.25
C ARG A 137 -15.11 28.56 29.95
N ASN A 138 -15.44 27.48 29.24
CA ASN A 138 -16.13 27.48 27.94
C ASN A 138 -15.39 28.20 26.80
N ALA A 139 -14.14 28.61 26.98
CA ALA A 139 -13.37 29.24 25.93
C ALA A 139 -12.84 28.18 24.94
N PRO A 140 -12.86 28.46 23.63
CA PRO A 140 -12.18 27.63 22.65
C PRO A 140 -10.67 27.88 22.73
N VAL A 141 -9.90 26.80 22.66
CA VAL A 141 -8.44 26.79 22.51
C VAL A 141 -8.11 26.03 21.24
N VAL A 142 -7.26 26.61 20.38
CA VAL A 142 -6.79 25.93 19.17
C VAL A 142 -5.62 25.04 19.54
N LEU A 143 -5.68 23.79 19.13
CA LEU A 143 -4.63 22.79 19.31
C LEU A 143 -4.03 22.45 17.95
N ASP A 144 -2.70 22.55 17.86
CA ASP A 144 -1.93 22.23 16.66
C ASP A 144 -0.94 21.11 16.98
N CYS A 145 -1.07 19.99 16.28
CA CYS A 145 -0.17 18.85 16.32
C CYS A 145 0.55 18.73 14.98
N ILE A 146 1.85 19.01 14.99
CA ILE A 146 2.73 18.76 13.85
C ILE A 146 3.27 17.36 14.00
N ALA A 147 3.07 16.50 12.99
CA ALA A 147 3.63 15.17 12.95
C ALA A 147 4.02 14.83 11.51
N TYR A 148 4.89 13.83 11.35
CA TYR A 148 5.24 13.29 10.04
C TYR A 148 5.49 11.79 10.13
N ASP A 149 5.39 11.13 8.97
CA ASP A 149 5.75 9.74 8.80
C ASP A 149 6.97 9.61 7.88
N HIS A 150 7.89 8.69 8.19
CA HIS A 150 9.11 8.49 7.40
C HIS A 150 8.86 7.72 6.11
N ASP A 151 7.85 6.85 6.09
CA ASP A 151 7.48 6.00 4.97
C ASP A 151 6.49 6.70 4.03
N GLY A 152 6.03 7.90 4.42
CA GLY A 152 5.15 8.77 3.65
C GLY A 152 3.68 8.42 3.79
N ASP A 153 3.32 7.67 4.84
CA ASP A 153 1.94 7.25 5.08
C ASP A 153 1.05 8.41 5.53
N GLU A 154 -0.26 8.27 5.23
CA GLU A 154 -1.27 9.22 5.67
C GLU A 154 -1.51 9.06 7.17
N LEU A 155 -1.43 10.19 7.90
CA LEU A 155 -1.56 10.20 9.35
C LEU A 155 -3.01 10.33 9.81
N ILE A 156 -3.39 9.52 10.78
CA ILE A 156 -4.69 9.50 11.43
C ILE A 156 -4.54 10.05 12.85
N TYR A 157 -5.36 11.03 13.22
CA TYR A 157 -5.30 11.71 14.51
C TYR A 157 -6.53 11.37 15.36
N GLN A 158 -6.29 10.92 16.58
CA GLN A 158 -7.33 10.65 17.57
C GLN A 158 -7.06 11.45 18.84
N TRP A 159 -7.99 12.35 19.16
CA TRP A 159 -7.88 13.23 20.32
C TRP A 159 -8.71 12.71 21.48
N THR A 160 -8.16 12.72 22.69
CA THR A 160 -8.87 12.44 23.94
C THR A 160 -8.61 13.54 24.96
N VAL A 161 -9.59 13.81 25.81
CA VAL A 161 -9.53 14.87 26.83
C VAL A 161 -10.08 14.38 28.15
N THR A 162 -9.48 14.82 29.26
CA THR A 162 -10.00 14.51 30.61
C THR A 162 -11.22 15.35 30.97
N GLY A 163 -11.46 16.45 30.25
CA GLY A 163 -12.64 17.31 30.38
C GLY A 163 -12.79 18.28 29.20
N GLY A 164 -13.99 18.81 29.02
CA GLY A 164 -14.34 19.63 27.85
C GLY A 164 -14.69 18.78 26.62
N GLU A 165 -14.62 19.38 25.44
CA GLU A 165 -14.96 18.72 24.16
C GLU A 165 -14.01 19.13 23.03
N ILE A 166 -13.61 18.19 22.18
CA ILE A 166 -12.87 18.47 20.94
C ILE A 166 -13.85 18.69 19.79
N LYS A 167 -13.63 19.75 19.01
CA LYS A 167 -14.32 20.07 17.75
C LYS A 167 -13.32 20.01 16.59
N GLY A 168 -13.64 19.19 15.60
CA GLY A 168 -12.81 18.99 14.41
C GLY A 168 -12.08 17.64 14.43
N ASP A 169 -11.25 17.43 13.42
CA ASP A 169 -10.44 16.25 13.18
C ASP A 169 -9.07 16.64 12.59
N GLY A 170 -8.16 15.67 12.52
CA GLY A 170 -6.82 15.89 11.96
C GLY A 170 -5.86 16.63 12.91
N PRO A 171 -4.82 17.29 12.37
CA PRO A 171 -3.74 17.88 13.17
C PRO A 171 -4.12 19.18 13.87
N LEU A 172 -5.16 19.88 13.41
CA LEU A 172 -5.59 21.18 13.93
C LEU A 172 -7.05 21.08 14.40
N VAL A 173 -7.27 21.15 15.71
CA VAL A 173 -8.60 21.04 16.32
C VAL A 173 -8.87 22.17 17.29
N SER A 174 -10.13 22.34 17.69
CA SER A 174 -10.51 23.27 18.76
C SER A 174 -11.00 22.51 19.97
N TRP A 175 -10.31 22.68 21.11
CA TRP A 175 -10.79 22.21 22.41
C TRP A 175 -11.65 23.28 23.06
N ILE A 176 -12.86 22.92 23.48
CA ILE A 176 -13.74 23.77 24.27
C ILE A 176 -13.55 23.41 25.73
N ALA A 177 -12.96 24.32 26.51
CA ALA A 177 -12.72 24.13 27.93
C ALA A 177 -14.04 23.89 28.69
N PRO A 178 -14.07 23.00 29.70
CA PRO A 178 -15.27 22.78 30.49
C PRO A 178 -15.64 24.01 31.33
N ASP A 179 -16.88 24.04 31.84
CA ASP A 179 -17.30 25.02 32.85
C ASP A 179 -16.83 24.64 34.26
N GLU A 180 -15.56 24.28 34.38
CA GLU A 180 -14.90 23.89 35.63
C GLU A 180 -13.48 24.45 35.66
N LEU A 181 -13.00 24.79 36.86
CA LEU A 181 -11.61 25.21 37.08
C LEU A 181 -10.73 23.98 37.32
N GLY A 182 -9.51 24.02 36.81
CA GLY A 182 -8.54 22.95 37.01
C GLY A 182 -7.67 22.73 35.80
N THR A 183 -6.79 21.73 35.92
CA THR A 183 -5.91 21.30 34.83
C THR A 183 -6.57 20.15 34.08
N PHE A 184 -6.69 20.31 32.75
CA PHE A 184 -7.21 19.28 31.87
C PHE A 184 -6.09 18.81 30.95
N THR A 185 -6.01 17.49 30.79
CA THR A 185 -5.03 16.85 29.91
C THR A 185 -5.70 16.57 28.58
N ILE A 186 -5.06 17.03 27.51
CA ILE A 186 -5.42 16.71 26.14
C ILE A 186 -4.34 15.80 25.58
N THR A 187 -4.75 14.64 25.08
CA THR A 187 -3.87 13.65 24.46
C THR A 187 -4.22 13.51 22.99
N VAL A 188 -3.21 13.54 22.12
CA VAL A 188 -3.34 13.16 20.72
C VAL A 188 -2.58 11.87 20.49
N GLN A 189 -3.26 10.89 19.91
CA GLN A 189 -2.65 9.70 19.34
C GLN A 189 -2.59 9.89 17.82
N VAL A 190 -1.42 9.66 17.23
CA VAL A 190 -1.17 9.72 15.79
C VAL A 190 -0.79 8.34 15.31
N SER A 191 -1.50 7.82 14.31
CA SER A 191 -1.26 6.51 13.68
C SER A 191 -0.97 6.65 12.19
N ASP A 192 -0.15 5.76 11.64
CA ASP A 192 0.12 5.62 10.21
C ASP A 192 -0.85 4.65 9.49
N GLY A 193 -1.80 4.03 10.22
CA GLY A 193 -2.72 3.03 9.67
C GLY A 193 -2.06 1.69 9.28
N ARG A 194 -0.76 1.52 9.55
CA ARG A 194 0.05 0.31 9.34
C ARG A 194 0.55 -0.32 10.64
N GLY A 195 0.01 0.13 11.77
CA GLY A 195 0.30 -0.37 13.11
C GLY A 195 1.41 0.39 13.84
N GLY A 196 1.96 1.46 13.24
CA GLY A 196 2.75 2.44 13.96
C GLY A 196 1.85 3.49 14.61
N GLU A 197 2.11 3.75 15.88
CA GLU A 197 1.36 4.70 16.70
C GLU A 197 2.30 5.45 17.63
N VAL A 198 2.00 6.73 17.87
CA VAL A 198 2.67 7.57 18.85
C VAL A 198 1.63 8.45 19.54
N GLU A 199 1.85 8.80 20.80
CA GLU A 199 0.98 9.72 21.53
C GLU A 199 1.78 10.82 22.22
N GLU A 200 1.18 12.00 22.33
CA GLU A 200 1.69 13.11 23.12
C GLU A 200 0.54 13.78 23.88
N SER A 201 0.83 14.36 25.04
CA SER A 201 -0.17 15.03 25.87
C SER A 201 0.28 16.43 26.27
N LEU A 202 -0.71 17.32 26.42
CA LEU A 202 -0.55 18.68 26.90
C LEU A 202 -1.55 18.94 28.02
N ASP A 203 -1.09 19.54 29.10
CA ASP A 203 -1.92 20.01 30.20
C ASP A 203 -2.26 21.49 30.02
N ILE A 204 -3.54 21.84 30.14
CA ILE A 204 -4.02 23.23 30.08
C ILE A 204 -4.79 23.55 31.37
N GLU A 205 -4.41 24.64 32.03
CA GLU A 205 -5.09 25.15 33.21
C GLU A 205 -6.23 26.08 32.81
N VAL A 206 -7.43 25.82 33.32
CA VAL A 206 -8.62 26.67 33.18
C VAL A 206 -8.77 27.50 34.44
N GLU A 207 -8.59 28.81 34.30
CA GLU A 207 -8.59 29.75 35.41
C GLU A 207 -9.90 30.55 35.53
N GLY A 208 -10.11 31.12 36.72
CA GLY A 208 -11.18 32.07 36.97
C GLY A 208 -10.80 33.44 36.44
N GLY A 209 -11.53 33.92 35.43
CA GLY A 209 -11.39 35.28 34.90
C GLY A 209 -11.91 36.39 35.82
#